data_AF-A0A1Z9C1A6-F1
#
_entry.id   AF-A0A1Z9C1A6-F1
#
_cell.length_a   1.000
_cell.length_b   1.000
_cell.length_c   1.000
_cell.angle_alpha   90.00
_cell.angle_beta   90.00
_cell.angle_gamma   90.00
#
_symmetry.space_group_name_H-M   'P 1'
#
loop_
_entity.id
_entity.type
_entity.pdbx_description
1 polymer ?
#
loop_
_entity_poly.entity_id
_entity_poly.type
_entity_poly.pdbx_seq_one_letter_code
_entity_poly.pdbx_strand_id
1 'polypeptide(L)'
;MDALNEMFSDEEEVEQPSVSLEYQTKKFEQFQGEVDSSFTAMQTSFDYLKKTIANNPERILFDAENIIVLGNLATYTIPLSAILSRLRNPFAGGSGLQATKTTKKGELKGKETTVCIQPDYQNVSDLPGCDILDSYFLMLLNDDKFIHLPAHQPLRRAMLLLYGLCVSPASASMKTWIESTTAAEFKPEEAAVEIKGTNGWKWKVTDCNPLVHGFTIWFKKKNQRKWTKVIEDSSNFEYSYHYDDVISMLELLSDSPRVLIEDEMYASDEYFMREVAKHHQPVAQRLENEEARRAAS
;
A
#
# COMPACT_ATOMS: atom_id res chain seq x y z
N MET A 1 56.12 24.73 -6.05
CA MET A 1 55.68 23.78 -5.01
C MET A 1 55.11 24.60 -3.87
N ASP A 2 54.13 25.43 -4.23
CA ASP A 2 53.38 26.37 -3.40
C ASP A 2 52.10 26.64 -4.21
N ALA A 3 50.97 26.84 -3.53
CA ALA A 3 49.61 27.02 -4.07
C ALA A 3 48.69 25.78 -4.16
N LEU A 4 48.75 24.85 -3.20
CA LEU A 4 47.73 23.79 -3.08
C LEU A 4 47.41 23.36 -1.63
N ASN A 5 47.51 24.27 -0.64
CA ASN A 5 47.21 23.90 0.75
C ASN A 5 46.46 24.96 1.59
N GLU A 6 45.76 25.90 0.96
CA GLU A 6 44.88 26.86 1.65
C GLU A 6 43.45 26.79 1.10
N MET A 7 42.80 25.63 1.16
CA MET A 7 41.33 25.56 1.06
C MET A 7 40.87 24.38 1.91
N PHE A 8 39.89 24.61 2.79
CA PHE A 8 39.22 23.65 3.66
C PHE A 8 39.87 23.36 5.01
N SER A 9 39.86 24.36 5.91
CA SER A 9 39.74 24.11 7.34
C SER A 9 38.84 25.18 7.98
N ASP A 10 37.59 25.24 7.56
CA ASP A 10 36.54 25.80 8.42
C ASP A 10 36.20 24.72 9.45
N GLU A 11 37.06 24.59 10.47
CA GLU A 11 36.65 23.95 11.72
C GLU A 11 35.57 24.86 12.31
N GLU A 12 34.29 24.48 12.20
CA GLU A 12 33.23 25.14 12.95
C GLU A 12 33.63 25.16 14.43
N GLU A 13 33.94 26.34 14.97
CA GLU A 13 34.22 26.51 16.39
C GLU A 13 33.01 25.98 17.19
N VAL A 14 33.18 24.83 17.82
CA VAL A 14 32.15 24.22 18.66
C VAL A 14 31.95 25.12 19.87
N GLU A 15 30.85 25.88 19.87
CA GLU A 15 30.50 26.81 20.94
C GLU A 15 30.38 26.06 22.28
N GLN A 16 31.19 26.46 23.26
CA GLN A 16 31.18 25.82 24.59
C GLN A 16 30.06 26.42 25.46
N PRO A 17 29.26 25.59 26.15
CA PRO A 17 28.21 26.07 27.04
C PRO A 17 28.78 26.85 28.23
N SER A 18 28.14 27.96 28.61
CA SER A 18 28.55 28.80 29.73
C SER A 18 27.38 29.10 30.67
N VAL A 19 27.64 29.17 31.97
CA VAL A 19 26.64 29.56 32.99
C VAL A 19 26.52 31.08 33.16
N SER A 20 27.29 31.88 32.42
CA SER A 20 27.25 33.34 32.55
C SER A 20 25.87 33.88 32.18
N LEU A 21 25.42 34.91 32.90
CA LEU A 21 24.11 35.53 32.68
C LEU A 21 23.96 36.03 31.23
N GLU A 22 25.00 36.66 30.68
CA GLU A 22 25.02 37.14 29.31
C GLU A 22 24.84 36.00 28.29
N TYR A 23 25.55 34.87 28.48
CA TYR A 23 25.42 33.71 27.61
C TYR A 23 24.03 33.07 27.72
N GLN A 24 23.53 32.88 28.95
CA GLN A 24 22.21 32.29 29.19
C GLN A 24 21.08 33.16 28.65
N THR A 25 21.14 34.48 28.82
CA THR A 25 20.18 35.42 28.23
C THR A 25 20.20 35.34 26.71
N LYS A 26 21.39 35.38 26.08
CA LYS A 26 21.53 35.26 24.63
C LYS A 26 20.94 33.95 24.10
N LYS A 27 21.21 32.83 24.77
CA LYS A 27 20.66 31.51 24.38
C LYS A 27 19.16 31.40 24.61
N PHE A 28 18.64 32.03 25.66
CA PHE A 28 17.20 32.11 25.89
C PHE A 28 16.49 32.93 24.81
N GLU A 29 17.04 34.09 24.43
CA GLU A 29 16.52 34.92 23.33
C GLU A 29 16.56 34.17 21.98
N GLN A 30 17.65 33.44 21.72
CA GLN A 30 17.75 32.57 20.53
C GLN A 30 16.65 31.51 20.53
N PHE A 31 16.47 30.78 21.65
CA PHE A 31 15.41 29.78 21.80
C PHE A 31 14.02 30.39 21.60
N GLN A 32 13.75 31.56 22.20
CA GLN A 32 12.49 32.28 21.99
C GLN A 32 12.25 32.60 20.52
N GLY A 33 13.26 33.12 19.82
CA GLY A 33 13.18 33.41 18.38
C GLY A 33 12.90 32.17 17.53
N GLU A 34 13.52 31.04 17.84
CA GLU A 34 13.29 29.76 17.15
C GLU A 34 11.86 29.22 17.41
N VAL A 35 11.37 29.34 18.64
CA VAL A 35 10.00 28.97 19.02
C VAL A 35 8.97 29.85 18.31
N ASP A 36 9.15 31.18 18.32
CA ASP A 36 8.23 32.12 17.67
C ASP A 36 8.21 31.93 16.14
N SER A 37 9.37 31.65 15.54
CA SER A 37 9.49 31.32 14.12
C SER A 37 8.72 30.04 13.79
N SER A 38 8.79 29.03 14.65
CA SER A 38 8.06 27.77 14.48
C SER A 38 6.54 27.96 14.54
N PHE A 39 6.04 28.78 15.47
CA PHE A 39 4.61 29.13 15.53
C PHE A 39 4.15 29.91 14.30
N THR A 40 4.96 30.86 13.83
CA THR A 40 4.68 31.64 12.62
C THR A 40 4.59 30.75 11.37
N ALA A 41 5.52 29.79 11.24
CA ALA A 41 5.51 28.81 10.16
C ALA A 41 4.27 27.88 10.23
N MET A 42 3.88 27.45 11.43
CA MET A 42 2.65 26.67 11.64
C MET A 42 1.38 27.45 11.24
N GLN A 43 1.32 28.74 11.56
CA GLN A 43 0.18 29.56 11.17
C GLN A 43 0.12 29.79 9.66
N THR A 44 1.26 30.02 9.04
CA THR A 44 1.38 30.18 7.57
C THR A 44 0.95 28.90 6.84
N SER A 45 1.43 27.74 7.29
CA SER A 45 1.03 26.43 6.74
C SER A 45 -0.45 26.14 6.92
N PHE A 46 -1.06 26.55 8.04
CA PHE A 46 -2.51 26.46 8.22
C PHE A 46 -3.29 27.31 7.20
N ASP A 47 -2.77 28.49 6.83
CA ASP A 47 -3.40 29.31 5.78
C ASP A 47 -3.28 28.70 4.38
N TYR A 48 -2.21 27.93 4.10
CA TYR A 48 -2.13 27.12 2.88
C TYR A 48 -3.16 25.99 2.88
N LEU A 49 -3.27 25.24 3.99
CA LEU A 49 -4.29 24.20 4.13
C LEU A 49 -5.71 24.75 3.89
N LYS A 50 -6.03 25.93 4.46
CA LYS A 50 -7.33 26.60 4.19
C LYS A 50 -7.53 26.90 2.71
N LYS A 51 -6.49 27.37 2.00
CA LYS A 51 -6.57 27.63 0.56
C LYS A 51 -6.81 26.35 -0.22
N THR A 52 -6.12 25.25 0.12
CA THR A 52 -6.35 23.94 -0.52
C THR A 52 -7.79 23.49 -0.34
N ILE A 53 -8.33 23.62 0.88
CA ILE A 53 -9.73 23.29 1.16
C ILE A 53 -10.68 24.19 0.35
N ALA A 54 -10.45 25.51 0.36
CA ALA A 54 -11.28 26.48 -0.34
C ALA A 54 -11.23 26.33 -1.88
N ASN A 55 -10.12 25.84 -2.41
CA ASN A 55 -9.93 25.59 -3.84
C ASN A 55 -10.53 24.26 -4.32
N ASN A 56 -10.98 23.39 -3.40
CA ASN A 56 -11.57 22.08 -3.73
C ASN A 56 -12.91 21.86 -2.99
N PRO A 57 -13.87 22.79 -3.04
CA PRO A 57 -15.08 22.76 -2.21
C PRO A 57 -16.02 21.60 -2.54
N GLU A 58 -15.98 21.08 -3.76
CA GLU A 58 -16.77 19.93 -4.21
C GLU A 58 -16.11 18.57 -3.90
N ARG A 59 -14.85 18.58 -3.46
CA ARG A 59 -14.07 17.37 -3.19
C ARG A 59 -13.65 17.21 -1.74
N ILE A 60 -13.54 18.29 -0.99
CA ILE A 60 -13.30 18.27 0.46
C ILE A 60 -14.58 18.72 1.16
N LEU A 61 -15.28 17.77 1.77
CA LEU A 61 -16.55 18.01 2.44
C LEU A 61 -16.37 17.86 3.95
N PHE A 62 -17.09 18.69 4.71
CA PHE A 62 -17.15 18.59 6.16
C PHE A 62 -18.50 18.03 6.58
N ASP A 63 -18.44 16.94 7.33
CA ASP A 63 -19.55 16.37 8.10
C ASP A 63 -19.37 16.75 9.59
N ALA A 64 -20.37 16.49 10.42
CA ALA A 64 -20.35 16.83 11.85
C ALA A 64 -19.13 16.26 12.60
N GLU A 65 -18.67 15.07 12.22
CA GLU A 65 -17.56 14.37 12.88
C GLU A 65 -16.39 14.04 11.94
N ASN A 66 -16.55 14.26 10.64
CA ASN A 66 -15.62 13.76 9.62
C ASN A 66 -15.28 14.81 8.56
N ILE A 67 -14.07 14.68 8.02
CA ILE A 67 -13.69 15.31 6.75
C ILE A 67 -13.72 14.22 5.68
N ILE A 68 -14.46 14.48 4.61
CA ILE A 68 -14.60 13.56 3.47
C ILE A 68 -13.79 14.13 2.32
N VAL A 69 -12.82 13.35 1.81
CA VAL A 69 -12.04 13.70 0.63
C VAL A 69 -12.43 12.77 -0.52
N LEU A 70 -12.95 13.35 -1.60
CA LEU A 70 -13.32 12.65 -2.82
C LEU A 70 -12.11 12.60 -3.75
N GLY A 71 -11.34 11.52 -3.70
CA GLY A 71 -10.22 11.23 -4.59
C GLY A 71 -10.64 10.94 -6.03
N ASN A 72 -9.65 10.74 -6.90
CA ASN A 72 -9.88 10.32 -8.28
C ASN A 72 -10.14 8.81 -8.36
N LEU A 73 -9.63 8.02 -7.41
CA LEU A 73 -9.79 6.57 -7.33
C LEU A 73 -10.76 6.14 -6.24
N ALA A 74 -10.83 6.83 -5.10
CA ALA A 74 -11.64 6.42 -3.96
C ALA A 74 -12.23 7.59 -3.16
N THR A 75 -13.06 7.27 -2.17
CA THR A 75 -13.57 8.23 -1.19
C THR A 75 -12.97 7.96 0.17
N TYR A 76 -12.46 9.00 0.82
CA TYR A 76 -11.72 8.93 2.07
C TYR A 76 -12.48 9.64 3.19
N THR A 77 -12.60 9.01 4.35
CA THR A 77 -13.29 9.56 5.52
C THR A 77 -12.31 9.66 6.68
N ILE A 78 -12.02 10.89 7.10
CA ILE A 78 -11.05 11.22 8.14
C ILE A 78 -11.80 11.74 9.37
N PRO A 79 -11.71 11.08 10.53
CA PRO A 79 -12.32 11.60 11.75
C PRO A 79 -11.69 12.94 12.14
N LEU A 80 -12.51 13.97 12.38
CA LEU A 80 -12.02 15.29 12.77
C LEU A 80 -11.25 15.22 14.10
N SER A 81 -11.70 14.38 15.02
CA SER A 81 -11.03 14.10 16.30
C SER A 81 -9.60 13.58 16.12
N ALA A 82 -9.33 12.80 15.06
CA ALA A 82 -7.99 12.29 14.76
C ALA A 82 -7.02 13.41 14.38
N ILE A 83 -7.46 14.43 13.65
CA ILE A 83 -6.64 15.61 13.34
C ILE A 83 -6.50 16.51 14.58
N LEU A 84 -7.61 16.84 15.23
CA LEU A 84 -7.62 17.80 16.34
C LEU A 84 -6.83 17.31 17.55
N SER A 85 -6.85 16.02 17.85
CA SER A 85 -6.03 15.45 18.93
C SER A 85 -4.54 15.66 18.70
N ARG A 86 -4.06 15.51 17.46
CA ARG A 86 -2.65 15.73 17.08
C ARG A 86 -2.24 17.19 17.17
N LEU A 87 -3.13 18.10 16.74
CA LEU A 87 -2.88 19.54 16.84
C LEU A 87 -2.91 20.04 18.30
N ARG A 88 -3.74 19.42 19.17
CA ARG A 88 -3.82 19.78 20.60
C ARG A 88 -2.58 19.37 21.38
N ASN A 89 -2.06 18.17 21.14
CA ASN A 89 -0.84 17.69 21.79
C ASN A 89 -0.04 16.80 20.83
N PRO A 90 0.93 17.38 20.09
CA PRO A 90 1.75 16.60 19.16
C PRO A 90 2.67 15.59 19.86
N PHE A 91 2.88 15.72 21.18
CA PHE A 91 3.71 14.82 21.98
C PHE A 91 2.93 13.65 22.59
N ALA A 92 1.59 13.67 22.55
CA ALA A 92 0.76 12.60 23.07
C ALA A 92 0.39 11.60 21.96
N GLY A 93 1.00 10.40 22.00
CA GLY A 93 0.68 9.26 21.11
C GLY A 93 1.62 9.10 19.91
N GLY A 94 1.71 7.86 19.39
CA GLY A 94 2.74 7.39 18.43
C GLY A 94 2.85 8.15 17.10
N SER A 95 3.85 7.84 16.28
CA SER A 95 4.19 8.60 15.05
C SER A 95 3.13 8.50 13.94
N GLY A 96 2.78 9.64 13.32
CA GLY A 96 2.07 9.70 12.03
C GLY A 96 0.55 9.92 12.07
N LEU A 97 -0.02 10.15 10.88
CA LEU A 97 -1.47 10.22 10.65
C LEU A 97 -2.08 8.82 10.73
N GLN A 98 -3.30 8.72 11.26
CA GLN A 98 -4.01 7.45 11.35
C GLN A 98 -4.38 6.91 9.96
N ALA A 99 -4.48 5.59 9.84
CA ALA A 99 -5.03 4.96 8.66
C ALA A 99 -6.46 5.48 8.41
N THR A 100 -6.74 5.85 7.17
CA THR A 100 -7.97 6.53 6.80
C THR A 100 -8.97 5.57 6.20
N LYS A 101 -10.19 5.64 6.73
CA LYS A 101 -11.32 4.85 6.23
C LYS A 101 -11.55 5.21 4.76
N THR A 102 -11.65 4.17 3.92
CA THR A 102 -11.74 4.32 2.47
C THR A 102 -12.87 3.46 1.93
N THR A 103 -13.65 4.05 1.03
CA THR A 103 -14.76 3.44 0.29
C THR A 103 -14.54 3.63 -1.22
N LYS A 104 -15.36 2.97 -2.04
CA LYS A 104 -15.35 3.21 -3.49
C LYS A 104 -15.68 4.66 -3.79
N LYS A 105 -15.20 5.14 -4.93
CA LYS A 105 -15.36 6.51 -5.40
C LYS A 105 -16.84 6.90 -5.43
N GLY A 106 -17.17 7.96 -4.70
CA GLY A 106 -18.54 8.48 -4.61
C GLY A 106 -19.43 7.77 -3.60
N GLU A 107 -18.95 6.72 -2.94
CA GLU A 107 -19.70 6.02 -1.89
C GLU A 107 -19.28 6.53 -0.50
N LEU A 108 -20.25 6.76 0.38
CA LEU A 108 -20.01 7.07 1.81
C LEU A 108 -20.29 5.86 2.73
N LYS A 109 -20.91 4.82 2.18
CA LYS A 109 -21.28 3.58 2.87
C LYS A 109 -21.10 2.43 1.86
N GLY A 110 -20.66 1.27 2.32
CA GLY A 110 -20.48 0.12 1.45
C GLY A 110 -19.31 -0.76 1.88
N LYS A 111 -18.60 -1.32 0.90
CA LYS A 111 -17.34 -2.03 1.15
C LYS A 111 -16.31 -1.02 1.62
N GLU A 112 -15.72 -1.30 2.78
CA GLU A 112 -14.78 -0.40 3.45
C GLU A 112 -13.42 -1.07 3.60
N THR A 113 -12.37 -0.27 3.51
CA THR A 113 -11.00 -0.65 3.86
C THR A 113 -10.30 0.53 4.55
N THR A 114 -9.05 0.36 4.93
CA THR A 114 -8.22 1.43 5.49
C THR A 114 -6.99 1.63 4.63
N VAL A 115 -6.66 2.88 4.32
CA VAL A 115 -5.45 3.22 3.58
C VAL A 115 -4.49 4.01 4.47
N CYS A 116 -3.20 3.75 4.32
CA CYS A 116 -2.16 4.63 4.79
C CYS A 116 -1.50 5.28 3.58
N ILE A 117 -1.69 6.59 3.42
CA ILE A 117 -0.99 7.41 2.43
C ILE A 117 -0.38 8.58 3.21
N GLN A 118 0.94 8.64 3.20
CA GLN A 118 1.68 9.64 3.97
C GLN A 118 2.75 10.25 3.07
N PRO A 119 3.03 11.55 3.22
CA PRO A 119 4.19 12.15 2.57
C PRO A 119 5.46 11.40 2.97
N ASP A 120 6.44 11.37 2.07
CA ASP A 120 7.72 10.73 2.34
C ASP A 120 8.42 11.41 3.52
N TYR A 121 8.53 10.69 4.64
CA TYR A 121 9.06 11.20 5.90
C TYR A 121 10.47 11.79 5.78
N GLN A 122 11.28 11.31 4.83
CA GLN A 122 12.63 11.82 4.59
C GLN A 122 12.64 13.23 4.01
N ASN A 123 11.59 13.61 3.30
CA ASN A 123 11.48 14.90 2.61
C ASN A 123 10.64 15.92 3.38
N VAL A 124 10.10 15.55 4.54
CA VAL A 124 9.12 16.37 5.27
C VAL A 124 9.41 16.54 6.76
N SER A 125 10.56 16.06 7.26
CA SER A 125 10.92 16.14 8.68
C SER A 125 10.95 17.57 9.23
N ASP A 126 11.31 18.53 8.37
CA ASP A 126 11.49 19.94 8.74
C ASP A 126 10.28 20.80 8.36
N LEU A 127 9.22 20.19 7.81
CA LEU A 127 8.02 20.91 7.43
C LEU A 127 7.12 21.19 8.63
N PRO A 128 6.48 22.37 8.68
CA PRO A 128 5.41 22.64 9.61
C PRO A 128 4.31 21.57 9.55
N GLY A 129 3.75 21.20 10.70
CA GLY A 129 2.74 20.14 10.78
C GLY A 129 1.50 20.34 9.90
N CYS A 130 1.08 21.59 9.63
CA CYS A 130 -0.04 21.83 8.71
C CYS A 130 0.34 21.65 7.24
N ASP A 131 1.62 21.75 6.85
CA ASP A 131 2.07 21.43 5.49
C ASP A 131 2.02 19.91 5.26
N ILE A 132 2.24 19.11 6.31
CA ILE A 132 2.02 17.65 6.27
C ILE A 132 0.54 17.33 6.02
N LEU A 133 -0.37 18.03 6.72
CA LEU A 133 -1.82 17.86 6.52
C LEU A 133 -2.27 18.32 5.14
N ASP A 134 -1.72 19.43 4.64
CA ASP A 134 -2.00 19.93 3.30
C ASP A 134 -1.54 18.94 2.22
N SER A 135 -0.29 18.48 2.33
CA SER A 135 0.27 17.44 1.48
C SER A 135 -0.58 16.17 1.52
N TYR A 136 -1.01 15.76 2.71
CA TYR A 136 -1.89 14.62 2.88
C TYR A 136 -3.22 14.79 2.11
N PHE A 137 -3.88 15.95 2.22
CA PHE A 137 -5.13 16.21 1.50
C PHE A 137 -4.91 16.24 -0.01
N LEU A 138 -3.83 16.88 -0.47
CA LEU A 138 -3.46 16.90 -1.89
C LEU A 138 -3.18 15.50 -2.44
N MET A 139 -2.54 14.64 -1.63
CA MET A 139 -2.29 13.25 -1.99
C MET A 139 -3.58 12.45 -2.13
N LEU A 140 -4.54 12.62 -1.22
CA LEU A 140 -5.86 11.98 -1.32
C LEU A 140 -6.65 12.50 -2.54
N LEU A 141 -6.61 13.81 -2.80
CA LEU A 141 -7.26 14.40 -3.97
C LEU A 141 -6.66 13.93 -5.31
N ASN A 142 -5.40 13.52 -5.32
CA ASN A 142 -4.67 13.09 -6.52
C ASN A 142 -4.16 11.65 -6.37
N ASP A 143 -4.93 10.81 -5.68
CA ASP A 143 -4.62 9.40 -5.42
C ASP A 143 -4.21 8.63 -6.68
N ASP A 144 -4.79 8.94 -7.84
CA ASP A 144 -4.44 8.43 -9.17
C ASP A 144 -3.01 8.71 -9.62
N LYS A 145 -2.41 9.83 -9.19
CA LYS A 145 -1.02 10.17 -9.48
C LYS A 145 -0.07 9.52 -8.49
N PHE A 146 -0.45 9.54 -7.22
CA PHE A 146 0.39 9.04 -6.13
C PHE A 146 0.43 7.52 -6.04
N ILE A 147 -0.58 6.81 -6.54
CA ILE A 147 -0.65 5.34 -6.53
C ILE A 147 0.53 4.64 -7.21
N HIS A 148 1.25 5.35 -8.09
CA HIS A 148 2.41 4.82 -8.82
C HIS A 148 3.72 4.87 -8.01
N LEU A 149 3.77 5.60 -6.90
CA LEU A 149 4.98 5.71 -6.10
C LEU A 149 5.26 4.40 -5.34
N PRO A 150 6.52 3.91 -5.29
CA PRO A 150 6.85 2.65 -4.62
C PRO A 150 6.32 2.57 -3.17
N ALA A 151 6.50 3.64 -2.39
CA ALA A 151 6.06 3.76 -1.00
C ALA A 151 4.54 3.60 -0.79
N HIS A 152 3.72 3.75 -1.84
CA HIS A 152 2.27 3.70 -1.75
C HIS A 152 1.67 2.32 -2.07
N GLN A 153 2.39 1.25 -1.73
CA GLN A 153 1.83 -0.11 -1.74
C GLN A 153 0.52 -0.22 -0.94
N PRO A 154 0.35 0.42 0.24
CA PRO A 154 -0.92 0.38 0.96
C PRO A 154 -2.09 0.96 0.17
N LEU A 155 -1.88 2.00 -0.64
CA LEU A 155 -2.92 2.56 -1.51
C LEU A 155 -3.31 1.57 -2.60
N ARG A 156 -2.34 0.92 -3.25
CA ARG A 156 -2.61 -0.09 -4.28
C ARG A 156 -3.39 -1.28 -3.72
N ARG A 157 -2.99 -1.79 -2.55
CA ARG A 157 -3.69 -2.88 -1.86
C ARG A 157 -5.12 -2.46 -1.48
N ALA A 158 -5.31 -1.25 -0.96
CA ALA A 158 -6.65 -0.74 -0.66
C ALA A 158 -7.54 -0.68 -1.92
N MET A 159 -7.00 -0.26 -3.07
CA MET A 159 -7.76 -0.23 -4.33
C MET A 159 -8.16 -1.62 -4.80
N LEU A 160 -7.27 -2.61 -4.72
CA LEU A 160 -7.60 -4.00 -5.02
C LEU A 160 -8.65 -4.56 -4.06
N LEU A 161 -8.54 -4.27 -2.75
CA LEU A 161 -9.54 -4.71 -1.79
C LEU A 161 -10.92 -4.09 -2.08
N LEU A 162 -10.98 -2.83 -2.49
CA LEU A 162 -12.25 -2.16 -2.79
C LEU A 162 -12.87 -2.64 -4.10
N TYR A 163 -12.09 -2.66 -5.17
CA TYR A 163 -12.58 -2.85 -6.53
C TYR A 163 -12.42 -4.27 -7.08
N GLY A 164 -11.49 -5.04 -6.51
CA GLY A 164 -11.09 -6.31 -7.08
C GLY A 164 -10.39 -6.15 -8.43
N LEU A 165 -10.58 -7.14 -9.30
CA LEU A 165 -10.06 -7.20 -10.66
C LEU A 165 -11.05 -6.61 -11.68
N CYS A 166 -12.25 -6.23 -11.25
CA CYS A 166 -13.27 -5.63 -12.10
C CYS A 166 -12.86 -4.24 -12.65
N VAL A 167 -13.55 -3.82 -13.71
CA VAL A 167 -13.47 -2.45 -14.22
C VAL A 167 -13.83 -1.44 -13.12
N SER A 168 -12.94 -0.49 -12.90
CA SER A 168 -13.04 0.54 -11.85
C SER A 168 -12.20 1.77 -12.20
N PRO A 169 -12.36 2.88 -11.47
CA PRO A 169 -11.46 4.03 -11.59
C PRO A 169 -9.97 3.67 -11.42
N ALA A 170 -9.67 2.62 -10.64
CA ALA A 170 -8.31 2.17 -10.38
C ALA A 170 -7.76 1.21 -11.46
N SER A 171 -8.57 0.71 -12.40
CA SER A 171 -8.14 -0.35 -13.33
C SER A 171 -6.92 0.03 -14.17
N ALA A 172 -6.81 1.28 -14.62
CA ALA A 172 -5.64 1.74 -15.37
C ALA A 172 -4.36 1.69 -14.53
N SER A 173 -4.42 2.21 -13.29
CA SER A 173 -3.29 2.19 -12.37
C SER A 173 -2.92 0.78 -11.92
N MET A 174 -3.92 -0.09 -11.67
CA MET A 174 -3.71 -1.50 -11.33
C MET A 174 -3.09 -2.27 -12.48
N LYS A 175 -3.50 -1.99 -13.72
CA LYS A 175 -2.88 -2.57 -14.92
C LYS A 175 -1.39 -2.27 -14.97
N THR A 176 -1.04 -0.99 -14.92
CA THR A 176 0.36 -0.55 -14.92
C THR A 176 1.14 -1.23 -13.79
N TRP A 177 0.59 -1.29 -12.59
CA TRP A 177 1.28 -1.91 -11.47
C TRP A 177 1.47 -3.42 -11.68
N ILE A 178 0.39 -4.19 -11.85
CA ILE A 178 0.42 -5.65 -12.00
C ILE A 178 1.34 -6.06 -13.15
N GLU A 179 1.23 -5.41 -14.32
CA GLU A 179 2.03 -5.76 -15.50
C GLU A 179 3.49 -5.29 -15.41
N SER A 180 3.81 -4.31 -14.55
CA SER A 180 5.20 -3.86 -14.31
C SER A 180 5.92 -4.66 -13.23
N THR A 181 5.19 -5.16 -12.22
CA THR A 181 5.78 -5.96 -11.13
C THR A 181 5.72 -7.45 -11.40
N THR A 182 4.89 -7.89 -12.35
CA THR A 182 4.73 -9.30 -12.71
C THR A 182 4.76 -9.47 -14.22
N ALA A 183 4.96 -10.70 -14.69
CA ALA A 183 4.82 -11.05 -16.12
C ALA A 183 3.36 -11.36 -16.50
N ALA A 184 2.39 -10.90 -15.72
CA ALA A 184 0.97 -11.14 -15.95
C ALA A 184 0.36 -10.15 -16.94
N GLU A 185 -0.82 -10.49 -17.45
CA GLU A 185 -1.67 -9.63 -18.28
C GLU A 185 -2.96 -9.36 -17.51
N PHE A 186 -3.25 -8.09 -17.22
CA PHE A 186 -4.47 -7.70 -16.51
C PHE A 186 -5.62 -7.36 -17.47
N LYS A 187 -6.74 -8.05 -17.29
CA LYS A 187 -7.95 -7.97 -18.13
C LYS A 187 -9.15 -7.56 -17.28
N PRO A 188 -9.31 -6.26 -16.97
CA PRO A 188 -10.37 -5.79 -16.07
C PRO A 188 -11.78 -6.07 -16.59
N GLU A 189 -11.98 -6.08 -17.91
CA GLU A 189 -13.26 -6.43 -18.56
C GLU A 189 -13.69 -7.88 -18.32
N GLU A 190 -12.74 -8.76 -18.03
CA GLU A 190 -12.98 -10.16 -17.67
C GLU A 190 -12.88 -10.38 -16.15
N ALA A 191 -12.63 -9.31 -15.38
CA ALA A 191 -12.21 -9.34 -13.98
C ALA A 191 -11.16 -10.42 -13.72
N ALA A 192 -10.14 -10.43 -14.57
CA ALA A 192 -9.17 -11.51 -14.64
C ALA A 192 -7.74 -10.99 -14.74
N VAL A 193 -6.82 -11.75 -14.15
CA VAL A 193 -5.39 -11.65 -14.44
C VAL A 193 -4.91 -12.98 -14.96
N GLU A 194 -4.14 -12.97 -16.05
CA GLU A 194 -3.52 -14.17 -16.63
C GLU A 194 -2.02 -14.14 -16.47
N ILE A 195 -1.41 -15.26 -16.08
CA ILE A 195 0.05 -15.38 -15.94
C ILE A 195 0.54 -16.71 -16.48
N LYS A 196 1.77 -16.73 -17.01
CA LYS A 196 2.42 -17.97 -17.40
C LYS A 196 2.92 -18.68 -16.14
N GLY A 197 2.57 -19.95 -16.02
CA GLY A 197 3.19 -20.86 -15.05
C GLY A 197 4.35 -21.63 -15.66
N THR A 198 4.84 -22.60 -14.91
CA THR A 198 5.91 -23.51 -15.35
C THR A 198 5.37 -24.66 -16.23
N ASN A 199 6.27 -25.38 -16.91
CA ASN A 199 5.93 -26.55 -17.73
C ASN A 199 4.85 -26.31 -18.82
N GLY A 200 4.76 -25.08 -19.33
CA GLY A 200 3.79 -24.69 -20.35
C GLY A 200 2.36 -24.52 -19.81
N TRP A 201 2.19 -24.39 -18.50
CA TRP A 201 0.93 -23.99 -17.89
C TRP A 201 0.69 -22.50 -18.04
N LYS A 202 -0.57 -22.13 -18.10
CA LYS A 202 -1.06 -20.77 -17.94
C LYS A 202 -2.11 -20.79 -16.85
N TRP A 203 -2.11 -19.74 -16.05
CA TRP A 203 -3.05 -19.54 -14.96
C TRP A 203 -3.90 -18.33 -15.24
N LYS A 204 -5.13 -18.37 -14.73
CA LYS A 204 -6.04 -17.23 -14.72
C LYS A 204 -6.68 -17.13 -13.35
N VAL A 205 -6.60 -15.95 -12.75
CA VAL A 205 -7.20 -15.61 -11.46
C VAL A 205 -8.37 -14.68 -11.72
N THR A 206 -9.50 -14.94 -11.08
CA THR A 206 -10.72 -14.10 -11.19
C THR A 206 -11.33 -13.88 -9.82
N ASP A 207 -11.89 -12.69 -9.55
CA ASP A 207 -12.60 -12.37 -8.30
C ASP A 207 -14.05 -11.89 -8.54
N CYS A 208 -14.58 -12.19 -9.72
CA CYS A 208 -15.90 -11.73 -10.16
C CYS A 208 -17.08 -12.51 -9.55
N ASN A 209 -16.82 -13.55 -8.75
CA ASN A 209 -17.87 -14.36 -8.16
C ASN A 209 -18.26 -13.77 -6.80
N PRO A 210 -19.46 -13.17 -6.66
CA PRO A 210 -19.87 -12.52 -5.41
C PRO A 210 -20.18 -13.52 -4.27
N LEU A 211 -20.17 -14.83 -4.56
CA LEU A 211 -20.45 -15.89 -3.59
C LEU A 211 -19.17 -16.47 -2.94
N VAL A 212 -17.99 -16.04 -3.38
CA VAL A 212 -16.70 -16.49 -2.84
C VAL A 212 -15.97 -15.33 -2.18
N HIS A 213 -15.19 -15.64 -1.16
CA HIS A 213 -14.46 -14.63 -0.40
C HIS A 213 -13.09 -14.31 -0.99
N GLY A 214 -12.43 -15.32 -1.57
CA GLY A 214 -11.15 -15.19 -2.26
C GLY A 214 -11.28 -15.23 -3.77
N PHE A 215 -10.23 -15.74 -4.41
CA PHE A 215 -10.12 -15.82 -5.85
C PHE A 215 -10.52 -17.19 -6.38
N THR A 216 -11.16 -17.21 -7.55
CA THR A 216 -11.32 -18.43 -8.35
C THR A 216 -10.12 -18.59 -9.28
N ILE A 217 -9.51 -19.77 -9.30
CA ILE A 217 -8.29 -20.05 -10.07
C ILE A 217 -8.59 -21.07 -11.17
N TRP A 218 -8.08 -20.76 -12.35
CA TRP A 218 -8.20 -21.56 -13.56
C TRP A 218 -6.83 -21.84 -14.15
N PHE A 219 -6.72 -22.94 -14.87
CA PHE A 219 -5.51 -23.26 -15.63
C PHE A 219 -5.81 -23.67 -17.07
N LYS A 220 -4.76 -23.64 -17.88
CA LYS A 220 -4.74 -24.15 -19.24
C LYS A 220 -3.34 -24.66 -19.57
N LYS A 221 -3.23 -25.88 -20.09
CA LYS A 221 -1.96 -26.47 -20.54
C LYS A 221 -1.60 -25.99 -21.96
N LYS A 222 -0.32 -26.15 -22.36
CA LYS A 222 0.26 -25.70 -23.65
C LYS A 222 -0.64 -25.89 -24.89
N ASN A 223 -1.35 -27.03 -24.99
CA ASN A 223 -2.20 -27.37 -26.14
C ASN A 223 -3.70 -27.40 -25.81
N GLN A 224 -4.08 -27.09 -24.58
CA GLN A 224 -5.48 -27.01 -24.18
C GLN A 224 -6.07 -25.70 -24.74
N ARG A 225 -7.35 -25.68 -25.13
CA ARG A 225 -8.03 -24.44 -25.60
C ARG A 225 -8.90 -23.77 -24.53
N LYS A 226 -9.65 -24.57 -23.76
CA LYS A 226 -10.55 -24.09 -22.72
C LYS A 226 -9.83 -23.95 -21.39
N TRP A 227 -10.21 -22.96 -20.58
CA TRP A 227 -9.79 -22.88 -19.17
C TRP A 227 -10.48 -23.98 -18.36
N THR A 228 -9.74 -24.61 -17.44
CA THR A 228 -10.27 -25.55 -16.45
C THR A 228 -10.21 -24.90 -15.08
N LYS A 229 -11.33 -24.85 -14.36
CA LYS A 229 -11.35 -24.38 -12.96
C LYS A 229 -10.64 -25.39 -12.09
N VAL A 230 -9.74 -24.93 -11.23
CA VAL A 230 -9.05 -25.77 -10.26
C VAL A 230 -9.40 -25.38 -8.82
N ILE A 231 -9.57 -24.08 -8.55
CA ILE A 231 -9.95 -23.57 -7.23
C ILE A 231 -11.22 -22.75 -7.38
N GLU A 232 -12.24 -23.08 -6.58
CA GLU A 232 -13.47 -22.29 -6.48
C GLU A 232 -13.23 -20.98 -5.71
N ASP A 233 -12.64 -21.12 -4.52
CA ASP A 233 -12.39 -20.05 -3.57
C ASP A 233 -11.04 -20.27 -2.89
N SER A 234 -10.11 -19.34 -3.11
CA SER A 234 -8.78 -19.36 -2.50
C SER A 234 -8.77 -19.03 -1.02
N SER A 235 -9.89 -18.58 -0.43
CA SER A 235 -9.97 -18.41 1.03
C SER A 235 -9.84 -19.75 1.78
N ASN A 236 -10.03 -20.87 1.09
CA ASN A 236 -9.87 -22.23 1.62
C ASN A 236 -8.40 -22.67 1.68
N PHE A 237 -7.46 -21.83 1.23
CA PHE A 237 -6.03 -22.09 1.40
C PHE A 237 -5.72 -22.09 2.90
N GLU A 238 -4.92 -23.06 3.36
CA GLU A 238 -4.55 -23.25 4.76
C GLU A 238 -3.86 -21.99 5.32
N TYR A 239 -3.05 -21.34 4.48
CA TYR A 239 -2.42 -20.06 4.78
C TYR A 239 -2.97 -18.92 3.91
N SER A 240 -4.29 -18.82 3.80
CA SER A 240 -4.96 -17.82 2.96
C SER A 240 -4.53 -16.37 3.21
N TYR A 241 -4.03 -16.03 4.41
CA TYR A 241 -3.48 -14.71 4.72
C TYR A 241 -2.20 -14.36 3.95
N HIS A 242 -1.45 -15.35 3.45
CA HIS A 242 -0.32 -15.13 2.54
C HIS A 242 -0.78 -14.84 1.11
N TYR A 243 -2.05 -15.12 0.80
CA TYR A 243 -2.64 -15.07 -0.54
C TYR A 243 -3.88 -14.17 -0.60
N ASP A 244 -3.95 -13.20 0.29
CA ASP A 244 -5.10 -12.30 0.44
C ASP A 244 -5.10 -11.15 -0.57
N ASP A 245 -4.01 -10.99 -1.34
CA ASP A 245 -3.94 -10.11 -2.48
C ASP A 245 -3.51 -10.85 -3.76
N VAL A 246 -3.89 -10.26 -4.91
CA VAL A 246 -3.67 -10.89 -6.21
C VAL A 246 -2.18 -11.03 -6.55
N ILE A 247 -1.31 -10.16 -6.04
CA ILE A 247 0.12 -10.21 -6.39
C ILE A 247 0.75 -11.47 -5.78
N SER A 248 0.53 -11.71 -4.49
CA SER A 248 1.00 -12.92 -3.83
C SER A 248 0.46 -14.20 -4.49
N MET A 249 -0.79 -14.15 -4.97
CA MET A 249 -1.37 -15.26 -5.75
C MET A 249 -0.64 -15.47 -7.08
N LEU A 250 -0.32 -14.38 -7.80
CA LEU A 250 0.38 -14.46 -9.09
C LEU A 250 1.80 -14.98 -8.93
N GLU A 251 2.49 -14.64 -7.84
CA GLU A 251 3.83 -15.17 -7.51
C GLU A 251 3.79 -16.70 -7.41
N LEU A 252 2.92 -17.26 -6.56
CA LEU A 252 2.72 -18.71 -6.43
C LEU A 252 2.41 -19.37 -7.79
N LEU A 253 1.50 -18.76 -8.55
CA LEU A 253 1.05 -19.32 -9.83
C LEU A 253 2.12 -19.25 -10.92
N SER A 254 2.99 -18.23 -10.90
CA SER A 254 4.08 -18.09 -11.84
C SER A 254 5.08 -19.26 -11.75
N ASP A 255 5.31 -19.75 -10.54
CA ASP A 255 6.17 -20.90 -10.27
C ASP A 255 5.43 -22.26 -10.34
N SER A 256 4.10 -22.25 -10.31
CA SER A 256 3.27 -23.46 -10.38
C SER A 256 3.12 -24.01 -11.81
N PRO A 257 3.10 -25.35 -11.99
CA PRO A 257 3.07 -26.39 -10.95
C PRO A 257 4.44 -26.94 -10.51
N ARG A 258 5.58 -26.45 -11.04
CA ARG A 258 6.94 -26.89 -10.64
C ARG A 258 7.12 -26.84 -9.12
N VAL A 259 6.80 -25.69 -8.52
CA VAL A 259 7.02 -25.44 -7.08
C VAL A 259 6.26 -26.43 -6.18
N LEU A 260 5.12 -26.94 -6.65
CA LEU A 260 4.29 -27.94 -5.94
C LEU A 260 4.94 -29.34 -5.93
N ILE A 261 6.02 -29.56 -6.69
CA ILE A 261 6.76 -30.83 -6.77
C ILE A 261 8.06 -30.73 -5.97
N GLU A 262 8.70 -29.56 -6.02
CA GLU A 262 10.03 -29.31 -5.44
C GLU A 262 10.00 -28.98 -3.95
N ASP A 263 8.81 -28.93 -3.33
CA ASP A 263 8.59 -28.80 -1.87
C ASP A 263 9.19 -27.50 -1.29
N GLU A 264 8.93 -26.37 -1.97
CA GLU A 264 9.30 -25.06 -1.44
C GLU A 264 8.30 -24.63 -0.34
N MET A 265 8.82 -24.22 0.82
CA MET A 265 8.04 -23.99 2.06
C MET A 265 6.88 -22.99 1.94
N TYR A 266 6.89 -22.10 0.94
CA TYR A 266 5.79 -21.15 0.73
C TYR A 266 4.67 -21.71 -0.16
N ALA A 267 4.92 -22.73 -0.98
CA ALA A 267 3.97 -23.27 -1.96
C ALA A 267 3.25 -24.54 -1.48
N SER A 268 3.42 -24.91 -0.21
CA SER A 268 2.93 -26.13 0.43
C SER A 268 1.47 -26.04 0.90
N ASP A 269 0.63 -25.29 0.19
CA ASP A 269 -0.81 -25.29 0.48
C ASP A 269 -1.43 -26.63 0.07
N GLU A 270 -1.79 -27.45 1.06
CA GLU A 270 -2.24 -28.83 0.82
C GLU A 270 -3.54 -28.87 -0.01
N TYR A 271 -4.44 -27.90 0.18
CA TYR A 271 -5.67 -27.80 -0.61
C TYR A 271 -5.37 -27.51 -2.08
N PHE A 272 -4.54 -26.49 -2.37
CA PHE A 272 -4.13 -26.18 -3.72
C PHE A 272 -3.40 -27.35 -4.39
N MET A 273 -2.48 -27.99 -3.69
CA MET A 273 -1.76 -29.17 -4.20
C MET A 273 -2.72 -30.30 -4.57
N ARG A 274 -3.68 -30.65 -3.71
CA ARG A 274 -4.68 -31.69 -3.96
C ARG A 274 -5.55 -31.39 -5.18
N GLU A 275 -5.97 -30.14 -5.36
CA GLU A 275 -6.76 -29.74 -6.52
C GLU A 275 -5.93 -29.78 -7.83
N VAL A 276 -4.67 -29.36 -7.78
CA VAL A 276 -3.76 -29.46 -8.95
C VAL A 276 -3.42 -30.92 -9.27
N ALA A 277 -3.26 -31.79 -8.27
CA ALA A 277 -2.96 -33.20 -8.43
C ALA A 277 -3.98 -33.96 -9.29
N LYS A 278 -5.27 -33.60 -9.19
CA LYS A 278 -6.35 -34.14 -10.05
C LYS A 278 -6.09 -33.93 -11.53
N HIS A 279 -5.23 -32.96 -11.87
CA HIS A 279 -4.92 -32.57 -13.23
C HIS A 279 -3.44 -32.70 -13.59
N HIS A 280 -2.55 -33.02 -12.65
CA HIS A 280 -1.11 -33.08 -12.84
C HIS A 280 -0.48 -34.26 -12.10
N GLN A 281 -0.17 -35.34 -12.85
CA GLN A 281 0.35 -36.58 -12.30
C GLN A 281 1.62 -36.43 -11.43
N PRO A 282 2.61 -35.59 -11.77
CA PRO A 282 3.77 -35.39 -10.90
C PRO A 282 3.42 -34.84 -9.50
N VAL A 283 2.40 -33.99 -9.40
CA VAL A 283 1.95 -33.45 -8.10
C VAL A 283 1.17 -34.53 -7.33
N ALA A 284 0.39 -35.36 -8.02
CA ALA A 284 -0.27 -36.52 -7.40
C ALA A 284 0.76 -37.51 -6.79
N GLN A 285 1.81 -37.85 -7.55
CA GLN A 285 2.89 -38.71 -7.06
C GLN A 285 3.61 -38.12 -5.85
N ARG A 286 3.81 -36.80 -5.83
CA ARG A 286 4.40 -36.11 -4.68
C ARG A 286 3.55 -36.27 -3.42
N LEU A 287 2.23 -36.05 -3.53
CA LEU A 287 1.29 -36.23 -2.40
C LEU A 287 1.27 -37.68 -1.90
N GLU A 288 1.21 -38.66 -2.79
CA GLU A 288 1.25 -40.09 -2.42
C GLU A 288 2.53 -40.45 -1.65
N ASN A 289 3.68 -39.92 -2.08
CA ASN A 289 4.97 -40.13 -1.39
C ASN A 289 4.99 -39.47 -0.01
N GLU A 290 4.39 -38.30 0.16
CA GLU A 290 4.27 -37.63 1.45
C GLU A 290 3.36 -38.38 2.43
N GLU A 291 2.21 -38.86 1.95
CA GLU A 291 1.28 -39.67 2.75
C GLU A 291 1.95 -40.97 3.20
N ALA A 292 2.65 -41.66 2.30
CA ALA A 292 3.41 -42.87 2.63
C ALA A 292 4.50 -42.59 3.68
N ARG A 293 5.21 -41.45 3.58
CA ARG A 293 6.21 -41.03 4.56
C ARG A 293 5.58 -40.70 5.92
N ARG A 294 4.43 -40.03 5.95
CA ARG A 294 3.69 -39.72 7.20
C ARG A 294 3.18 -41.00 7.87
N ALA A 295 2.70 -41.98 7.11
CA ALA A 295 2.23 -43.26 7.63
C ALA A 295 3.36 -44.17 8.16
N ALA A 296 4.60 -43.93 7.73
CA ALA A 296 5.78 -44.68 8.16
C ALA A 296 6.53 -44.03 9.35
N SER A 297 6.12 -42.83 9.78
CA SER A 297 6.66 -42.10 10.93
C SER A 297 5.78 -42.23 12.17
#